data_AF-A0A960M6T5-F1
#
_entry.id   AF-A0A960M6T5-F1
#
_cell.length_a   1.000
_cell.length_b   1.000
_cell.length_c   1.000
_cell.angle_alpha   90.00
_cell.angle_beta   90.00
_cell.angle_gamma   90.00
#
_symmetry.space_group_name_H-M   'P 1'
#
loop_
_entity.id
_entity.type
_entity.pdbx_description
1 polymer ?
#
loop_
_entity_poly.entity_id
_entity_poly.type
_entity_poly.pdbx_seq_one_letter_code
_entity_poly.pdbx_strand_id
1 'polypeptide(L)'
;MSNTVLSPDFAESFKAELTETTEEAMKIAGVLKESDLSQYIPYGDGSLSEELFIRLQKTDQKKLAELIKENVINQNPKSYVPRRSKSSVMSHDITAELEKVIERAMDKVKAQKESDLCPYIPYRNKRLHHFTYGRLKKECPEDVLNLIQEYILDKPPQKLARKYRPRTSKGKISVEDKKNVSGNLDQSLEDIINLAMERKSLNLQKESDLCWFIPSENGGYLFYSTYRSLKQKDPEKLKNLIQTYIVSPTSPKRFPPTPRKSSSRKPSFINSPQPSQEESSKVEHLLEKTSQSIDTMSEMLKSFLESENFPERKRSTPIQSQENRILQTIQNQLIKQIRRKEVDFELWDTYVELIQTNFM
;
A
#
# COMPACT_ATOMS: atom_id res chain seq x y z
N MET A 1 9.89 32.06 -30.36
CA MET A 1 10.41 30.68 -30.26
C MET A 1 10.66 30.19 -31.68
N SER A 2 11.91 29.99 -32.04
CA SER A 2 12.30 29.58 -33.40
C SER A 2 12.02 28.08 -33.56
N ASN A 3 11.00 27.71 -34.35
CA ASN A 3 10.78 26.32 -34.72
C ASN A 3 11.93 25.87 -35.61
N THR A 4 12.92 25.20 -35.02
CA THR A 4 14.01 24.56 -35.75
C THR A 4 13.42 23.37 -36.49
N VAL A 5 13.19 23.54 -37.79
CA VAL A 5 12.76 22.44 -38.67
C VAL A 5 13.94 21.47 -38.77
N LEU A 6 13.85 20.35 -38.06
CA LEU A 6 14.83 19.26 -38.16
C LEU A 6 14.81 18.72 -39.60
N SER A 7 15.99 18.50 -40.16
CA SER A 7 16.15 17.92 -41.50
C SER A 7 15.45 16.54 -41.56
N PRO A 8 14.68 16.24 -42.61
CA PRO A 8 13.98 14.96 -42.77
C PRO A 8 14.93 13.74 -42.64
N ASP A 9 16.17 13.87 -43.08
CA ASP A 9 17.19 12.82 -42.99
C ASP A 9 17.49 12.40 -41.53
N PHE A 10 17.38 13.34 -40.59
CA PHE A 10 17.62 13.06 -39.17
C PHE A 10 16.48 12.26 -38.54
N ALA A 11 15.25 12.43 -39.03
CA ALA A 11 14.08 11.69 -38.54
C ALA A 11 14.08 10.23 -38.98
N GLU A 12 14.65 9.92 -40.15
CA GLU A 12 14.77 8.53 -40.63
C GLU A 12 15.79 7.73 -39.81
N SER A 13 16.89 8.35 -39.41
CA SER A 13 17.93 7.70 -38.60
C SER A 13 17.40 7.16 -37.26
N PHE A 14 16.53 7.91 -36.56
CA PHE A 14 15.97 7.46 -35.28
C PHE A 14 14.93 6.36 -35.43
N LYS A 15 14.16 6.37 -36.52
CA LYS A 15 13.20 5.30 -36.79
C LYS A 15 13.91 3.97 -36.94
N ALA A 16 15.01 3.94 -37.69
CA ALA A 16 15.83 2.75 -37.88
C ALA A 16 16.43 2.26 -36.54
N GLU A 17 16.97 3.17 -35.72
CA GLU A 17 17.52 2.82 -34.40
C GLU A 17 16.45 2.24 -33.46
N LEU A 18 15.24 2.83 -33.45
CA LEU A 18 14.14 2.35 -32.62
C LEU A 18 13.66 0.97 -33.08
N THR A 19 13.55 0.73 -34.39
CA THR A 19 13.13 -0.59 -34.92
C THR A 19 14.13 -1.68 -34.53
N GLU A 20 15.44 -1.43 -34.69
CA GLU A 20 16.49 -2.40 -34.32
C GLU A 20 16.47 -2.69 -32.81
N THR A 21 16.37 -1.63 -31.99
CA THR A 21 16.29 -1.75 -30.52
C THR A 21 15.04 -2.54 -30.08
N THR A 22 13.91 -2.34 -30.78
CA THR A 22 12.64 -3.01 -30.46
C THR A 22 12.70 -4.49 -30.82
N GLU A 23 13.24 -4.84 -31.99
CA GLU A 23 13.41 -6.23 -32.41
C GLU A 23 14.35 -7.01 -31.47
N GLU A 24 15.46 -6.41 -31.06
CA GLU A 24 16.38 -7.01 -30.10
C GLU A 24 15.68 -7.25 -28.75
N ALA A 25 14.96 -6.25 -28.25
CA ALA A 25 14.22 -6.35 -27.00
C ALA A 25 13.11 -7.42 -27.05
N MET A 26 12.39 -7.54 -28.18
CA MET A 26 11.37 -8.58 -28.37
C MET A 26 11.98 -9.99 -28.28
N LYS A 27 13.16 -10.18 -28.89
CA LYS A 27 13.90 -11.44 -28.84
C LYS A 27 14.37 -11.78 -27.42
N ILE A 28 14.86 -10.80 -26.66
CA ILE A 28 15.31 -10.98 -25.28
C ILE A 28 14.12 -11.28 -24.35
N ALA A 29 13.00 -10.57 -24.50
CA ALA A 29 11.80 -10.75 -23.68
C ALA A 29 10.93 -11.95 -24.08
N GLY A 30 11.16 -12.52 -25.28
CA GLY A 30 10.37 -13.64 -25.80
C GLY A 30 8.92 -13.27 -26.13
N VAL A 31 8.69 -12.02 -26.57
CA VAL A 31 7.34 -11.53 -26.92
C VAL A 31 7.16 -11.47 -28.44
N LEU A 32 5.92 -11.71 -28.90
CA LEU A 32 5.57 -11.73 -30.33
C LEU A 32 5.10 -10.39 -30.87
N LYS A 33 4.64 -9.48 -30.01
CA LYS A 33 4.15 -8.16 -30.39
C LYS A 33 4.98 -7.07 -29.72
N GLU A 34 5.25 -5.98 -30.45
CA GLU A 34 5.96 -4.82 -29.90
C GLU A 34 5.24 -4.23 -28.68
N SER A 35 3.90 -4.18 -28.70
CA SER A 35 3.13 -3.61 -27.59
C SER A 35 3.24 -4.40 -26.29
N ASP A 36 3.60 -5.69 -26.34
CA ASP A 36 3.84 -6.50 -25.14
C ASP A 36 5.12 -6.09 -24.39
N LEU A 37 6.06 -5.39 -25.05
CA LEU A 37 7.23 -4.80 -24.38
C LEU A 37 6.86 -3.77 -23.33
N SER A 38 5.69 -3.13 -23.45
CA SER A 38 5.18 -2.16 -22.46
C SER A 38 5.12 -2.75 -21.04
N GLN A 39 4.90 -4.06 -20.92
CA GLN A 39 4.84 -4.79 -19.64
C GLN A 39 6.19 -4.93 -18.94
N TYR A 40 7.29 -4.65 -19.63
CA TYR A 40 8.66 -4.78 -19.12
C TYR A 40 9.31 -3.42 -18.82
N ILE A 41 8.65 -2.33 -19.21
CA ILE A 41 9.15 -0.97 -19.01
C ILE A 41 8.45 -0.38 -17.78
N PRO A 42 9.17 -0.08 -16.68
CA PRO A 42 8.58 0.57 -15.52
C PRO A 42 8.18 2.02 -15.86
N TYR A 43 6.98 2.42 -15.46
CA TYR A 43 6.48 3.77 -15.63
C TYR A 43 5.62 4.17 -14.42
N GLY A 44 6.14 5.08 -13.58
CA GLY A 44 5.52 5.42 -12.30
C GLY A 44 5.50 4.23 -11.33
N ASP A 45 4.32 3.91 -10.78
CA ASP A 45 4.13 2.82 -9.82
C ASP A 45 3.88 1.45 -10.48
N GLY A 46 3.91 1.35 -11.82
CA GLY A 46 3.56 0.15 -12.57
C GLY A 46 4.37 -0.02 -13.85
N SER A 47 3.82 -0.81 -14.78
CA SER A 47 4.35 -0.92 -16.15
C SER A 47 3.81 0.20 -17.03
N LEU A 48 4.54 0.53 -18.10
CA LEU A 48 4.08 1.42 -19.15
C LEU A 48 2.78 0.86 -19.76
N SER A 49 1.75 1.70 -19.91
CA SER A 49 0.52 1.26 -20.58
C SER A 49 0.76 1.14 -22.08
N GLU A 50 0.01 0.24 -22.73
CA GLU A 50 0.08 0.06 -24.18
C GLU A 50 -0.23 1.36 -24.94
N GLU A 51 -1.19 2.16 -24.47
CA GLU A 51 -1.53 3.46 -25.07
C GLU A 51 -0.37 4.45 -24.97
N LEU A 52 0.32 4.51 -23.84
CA LEU A 52 1.49 5.39 -23.67
C LEU A 52 2.68 4.89 -24.48
N PHE A 53 2.84 3.58 -24.62
CA PHE A 53 3.85 2.99 -25.51
C PHE A 53 3.63 3.43 -26.95
N ILE A 54 2.40 3.28 -27.48
CA ILE A 54 2.03 3.72 -28.83
C ILE A 54 2.22 5.24 -28.99
N ARG A 55 1.89 6.02 -27.96
CA ARG A 55 2.08 7.48 -27.99
C ARG A 55 3.56 7.83 -28.07
N LEU A 56 4.41 7.25 -27.22
CA LEU A 56 5.85 7.47 -27.23
C LEU A 56 6.48 7.05 -28.56
N GLN A 57 6.03 5.94 -29.16
CA GLN A 57 6.48 5.49 -30.47
C GLN A 57 6.22 6.53 -31.58
N LYS A 58 5.19 7.38 -31.42
CA LYS A 58 4.85 8.45 -32.37
C LYS A 58 5.51 9.78 -32.02
N THR A 59 5.56 10.15 -30.75
CA THR A 59 5.96 11.50 -30.33
C THR A 59 7.42 11.61 -29.90
N ASP A 60 7.98 10.57 -29.26
CA ASP A 60 9.29 10.63 -28.60
C ASP A 60 10.02 9.28 -28.69
N GLN A 61 10.41 8.94 -29.92
CA GLN A 61 11.05 7.67 -30.27
C GLN A 61 12.37 7.44 -29.52
N LYS A 62 13.14 8.51 -29.31
CA LYS A 62 14.41 8.46 -28.61
C LYS A 62 14.22 8.05 -27.15
N LYS A 63 13.26 8.67 -26.44
CA LYS A 63 12.95 8.32 -25.06
C LYS A 63 12.45 6.87 -24.94
N LEU A 64 11.64 6.41 -25.89
CA LEU A 64 11.20 5.01 -25.91
C LEU A 64 12.37 4.04 -26.08
N ALA A 65 13.29 4.32 -27.02
CA ALA A 65 14.48 3.51 -27.23
C ALA A 65 15.36 3.44 -25.97
N GLU A 66 15.57 4.56 -25.28
CA GLU A 66 16.32 4.62 -24.01
C GLU A 66 15.66 3.76 -22.93
N LEU A 67 14.33 3.85 -22.78
CA LEU A 67 13.57 3.04 -21.80
C LEU A 67 13.65 1.53 -22.10
N ILE A 68 13.59 1.14 -23.38
CA ILE A 68 13.74 -0.27 -23.80
C ILE A 68 15.16 -0.76 -23.49
N LYS A 69 16.19 0.01 -23.85
CA LYS A 69 17.60 -0.34 -23.58
C LYS A 69 17.84 -0.52 -22.08
N GLU A 70 17.39 0.43 -21.25
CA GLU A 70 17.63 0.42 -19.81
C GLU A 70 16.93 -0.75 -19.08
N ASN A 71 15.71 -1.09 -19.48
CA ASN A 71 14.85 -1.99 -18.69
C ASN A 71 14.65 -3.39 -19.31
N VAL A 72 14.86 -3.55 -20.62
CA VAL A 72 14.66 -4.84 -21.30
C VAL A 72 15.98 -5.44 -21.77
N ILE A 73 16.87 -4.63 -22.37
CA ILE A 73 18.14 -5.13 -22.92
C ILE A 73 19.19 -5.26 -21.82
N ASN A 74 19.41 -4.19 -21.04
CA ASN A 74 20.44 -4.15 -20.00
C ASN A 74 20.06 -4.93 -18.73
N GLN A 75 18.76 -5.15 -18.50
CA GLN A 75 18.25 -5.89 -17.36
C GLN A 75 17.62 -7.18 -17.87
N ASN A 76 17.95 -8.33 -17.27
CA ASN A 76 17.20 -9.57 -17.54
C ASN A 76 15.70 -9.30 -17.30
N PRO A 77 14.85 -9.36 -18.34
CA PRO A 77 13.53 -8.76 -18.30
C PRO A 77 12.68 -9.44 -17.24
N LYS A 78 12.36 -8.70 -16.18
CA LYS A 78 11.36 -9.11 -15.19
C LYS A 78 10.07 -8.41 -15.56
N SER A 79 9.08 -9.17 -16.02
CA SER A 79 7.75 -8.63 -16.31
C SER A 79 7.23 -7.82 -15.11
N TYR A 80 6.95 -6.54 -15.34
CA TYR A 80 6.47 -5.59 -14.35
C TYR A 80 4.96 -5.63 -14.14
N VAL A 81 4.26 -6.61 -14.73
CA VAL A 81 2.79 -6.72 -14.66
C VAL A 81 2.33 -6.65 -13.20
N PRO A 82 1.67 -5.55 -12.79
CA PRO A 82 0.85 -5.57 -11.60
C PRO A 82 -0.26 -6.57 -11.91
N ARG A 83 -0.41 -7.62 -11.08
CA ARG A 83 -1.47 -8.64 -11.19
C ARG A 83 -2.76 -8.02 -11.75
N ARG A 84 -3.14 -8.44 -12.97
CA ARG A 84 -4.26 -7.91 -13.75
C ARG A 84 -5.50 -7.66 -12.89
N SER A 85 -6.12 -6.50 -13.11
CA SER A 85 -7.46 -6.17 -12.68
C SER A 85 -8.45 -7.21 -13.21
N LYS A 86 -9.26 -7.74 -12.28
CA LYS A 86 -10.37 -8.66 -12.52
C LYS A 86 -11.40 -8.06 -13.46
N SER A 87 -11.43 -8.48 -14.71
CA SER A 87 -12.66 -8.48 -15.53
C SER A 87 -12.39 -9.14 -16.88
N SER A 88 -12.39 -10.47 -16.88
CA SER A 88 -12.81 -11.22 -18.06
C SER A 88 -13.86 -12.19 -17.56
N VAL A 89 -15.01 -12.19 -18.23
CA VAL A 89 -16.08 -13.16 -18.02
C VAL A 89 -15.44 -14.54 -18.16
N MET A 90 -15.19 -15.19 -17.02
CA MET A 90 -14.64 -16.54 -17.00
C MET A 90 -15.67 -17.42 -17.70
N SER A 91 -15.29 -17.97 -18.85
CA SER A 91 -16.10 -19.00 -19.51
C SER A 91 -16.32 -20.11 -18.48
N HIS A 92 -17.58 -20.39 -18.17
CA HIS A 92 -17.96 -21.39 -17.16
C HIS A 92 -17.22 -22.73 -17.33
N ASP A 93 -16.83 -23.06 -18.55
CA ASP A 93 -16.05 -24.26 -18.90
C ASP A 93 -14.70 -24.38 -18.16
N ILE A 94 -14.00 -23.27 -17.91
CA ILE A 94 -12.68 -23.30 -17.24
C ILE A 94 -12.81 -23.79 -15.79
N THR A 95 -13.90 -23.43 -15.12
CA THR A 95 -14.10 -23.85 -13.73
C THR A 95 -14.35 -25.36 -13.61
N ALA A 96 -15.12 -25.94 -14.54
CA ALA A 96 -15.37 -27.37 -14.58
C ALA A 96 -14.12 -28.17 -14.96
N GLU A 97 -13.29 -27.66 -15.88
CA GLU A 97 -12.02 -28.27 -16.23
C GLU A 97 -11.03 -28.24 -15.05
N LEU A 98 -10.93 -27.09 -14.37
CA LEU A 98 -10.08 -26.95 -13.20
C LEU A 98 -10.46 -27.93 -12.08
N GLU A 99 -11.76 -28.13 -11.82
CA GLU A 99 -12.22 -29.09 -10.81
C GLU A 99 -11.77 -30.53 -11.13
N LYS A 100 -11.88 -30.96 -12.40
CA LYS A 100 -11.39 -32.26 -12.86
C LYS A 100 -9.87 -32.40 -12.74
N VAL A 101 -9.12 -31.33 -12.98
CA VAL A 101 -7.65 -31.30 -12.80
C VAL A 101 -7.27 -31.40 -11.32
N ILE A 102 -8.00 -30.69 -10.45
CA ILE A 102 -7.81 -30.75 -8.99
C ILE A 102 -8.05 -32.16 -8.47
N GLU A 103 -9.12 -32.83 -8.89
CA GLU A 103 -9.46 -34.19 -8.47
C GLU A 103 -8.34 -35.19 -8.85
N ARG A 104 -7.91 -35.18 -10.13
CA ARG A 104 -6.78 -36.01 -10.59
C ARG A 104 -5.49 -35.75 -9.82
N ALA A 105 -5.22 -34.50 -9.48
CA ALA A 105 -4.05 -34.13 -8.69
C ALA A 105 -4.15 -34.62 -7.24
N MET A 106 -5.34 -34.56 -6.64
CA MET A 106 -5.60 -35.07 -5.29
C MET A 106 -5.38 -36.58 -5.20
N ASP A 107 -5.87 -37.33 -6.18
CA ASP A 107 -5.64 -38.78 -6.26
C ASP A 107 -4.16 -39.12 -6.40
N LYS A 108 -3.44 -38.40 -7.26
CA LYS A 108 -2.00 -38.62 -7.50
C LYS A 108 -1.16 -38.42 -6.25
N VAL A 109 -1.49 -37.44 -5.40
CA VAL A 109 -0.75 -37.16 -4.14
C VAL A 109 -1.40 -37.79 -2.90
N LYS A 110 -2.49 -38.55 -3.05
CA LYS A 110 -3.32 -39.10 -1.97
C LYS A 110 -3.77 -38.03 -0.96
N ALA A 111 -4.18 -36.87 -1.45
CA ALA A 111 -4.69 -35.76 -0.65
C ALA A 111 -6.16 -36.00 -0.27
N GLN A 112 -6.55 -35.61 0.95
CA GLN A 112 -7.95 -35.64 1.38
C GLN A 112 -8.65 -34.31 1.16
N LYS A 113 -7.89 -33.20 1.11
CA LYS A 113 -8.41 -31.84 0.93
C LYS A 113 -7.61 -31.12 -0.14
N GLU A 114 -8.24 -30.18 -0.86
CA GLU A 114 -7.53 -29.33 -1.83
C GLU A 114 -6.34 -28.58 -1.21
N SER A 115 -6.43 -28.21 0.08
CA SER A 115 -5.34 -27.56 0.81
C SER A 115 -4.07 -28.41 0.92
N ASP A 116 -4.19 -29.72 0.76
CA ASP A 116 -3.08 -30.67 0.83
C ASP A 116 -2.26 -30.72 -0.48
N LEU A 117 -2.76 -30.10 -1.56
CA LEU A 117 -2.00 -29.86 -2.80
C LEU A 117 -0.96 -28.75 -2.63
N CYS A 118 -1.24 -27.77 -1.75
CA CYS A 118 -0.42 -26.57 -1.56
C CYS A 118 1.08 -26.83 -1.23
N PRO A 119 1.46 -27.85 -0.44
CA PRO A 119 2.87 -28.20 -0.21
C PRO A 119 3.63 -28.68 -1.45
N TYR A 120 2.95 -29.08 -2.53
CA TYR A 120 3.57 -29.59 -3.76
C TYR A 120 3.76 -28.51 -4.83
N ILE A 121 3.14 -27.34 -4.66
CA ILE A 121 3.16 -26.26 -5.65
C ILE A 121 4.13 -25.16 -5.18
N PRO A 122 5.24 -24.89 -5.91
CA PRO A 122 6.08 -23.75 -5.64
C PRO A 122 5.39 -22.45 -6.07
N TYR A 123 5.50 -21.43 -5.23
CA TYR A 123 4.95 -20.10 -5.47
C TYR A 123 5.82 -19.03 -4.81
N ARG A 124 6.36 -18.10 -5.61
CA ARG A 124 7.22 -16.99 -5.16
C ARG A 124 8.34 -17.44 -4.20
N ASN A 125 9.13 -18.42 -4.63
CA ASN A 125 10.28 -18.99 -3.90
C ASN A 125 9.94 -19.71 -2.58
N LYS A 126 8.67 -20.05 -2.37
CA LYS A 126 8.17 -20.80 -1.20
C LYS A 126 7.10 -21.79 -1.66
N ARG A 127 6.58 -22.61 -0.75
CA ARG A 127 5.38 -23.40 -1.05
C ARG A 127 4.15 -22.51 -1.14
N LEU A 128 3.18 -22.88 -1.96
CA LEU A 128 1.89 -22.22 -2.02
C LEU A 128 1.18 -22.27 -0.66
N HIS A 129 0.56 -21.17 -0.27
CA HIS A 129 -0.23 -21.10 0.95
C HIS A 129 -1.71 -21.35 0.62
N HIS A 130 -2.44 -22.09 1.45
CA HIS A 130 -3.85 -22.43 1.17
C HIS A 130 -4.73 -21.20 0.95
N PHE A 131 -4.49 -20.10 1.67
CA PHE A 131 -5.21 -18.84 1.45
C PHE A 131 -4.89 -18.21 0.08
N THR A 132 -3.64 -18.30 -0.37
CA THR A 132 -3.23 -17.84 -1.70
C THR A 132 -3.81 -18.74 -2.79
N TYR A 133 -3.85 -20.05 -2.57
CA TYR A 133 -4.51 -21.00 -3.47
C TYR A 133 -6.00 -20.69 -3.62
N GLY A 134 -6.74 -20.52 -2.51
CA GLY A 134 -8.17 -20.19 -2.56
C GLY A 134 -8.44 -18.82 -3.20
N ARG A 135 -7.49 -17.88 -3.10
CA ARG A 135 -7.55 -16.62 -3.85
C ARG A 135 -7.31 -16.85 -5.34
N LEU A 136 -6.23 -17.54 -5.72
CA LEU A 136 -5.91 -17.83 -7.13
C LEU A 136 -7.04 -18.60 -7.82
N LYS A 137 -7.63 -19.60 -7.17
CA LYS A 137 -8.78 -20.35 -7.70
C LYS A 137 -9.96 -19.45 -8.08
N LYS A 138 -10.19 -18.36 -7.33
CA LYS A 138 -11.27 -17.39 -7.57
C LYS A 138 -10.91 -16.30 -8.58
N GLU A 139 -9.66 -15.86 -8.57
CA GLU A 139 -9.22 -14.69 -9.32
C GLU A 139 -8.62 -15.07 -10.69
N CYS A 140 -7.87 -16.17 -10.75
CA CYS A 140 -7.09 -16.64 -11.90
C CYS A 140 -7.07 -18.20 -11.91
N PRO A 141 -8.18 -18.87 -12.27
CA PRO A 141 -8.26 -20.34 -12.26
C PRO A 141 -7.26 -21.01 -13.22
N GLU A 142 -6.95 -20.37 -14.34
CA GLU A 142 -5.95 -20.81 -15.33
C GLU A 142 -4.55 -20.97 -14.71
N ASP A 143 -4.13 -20.02 -13.86
CA ASP A 143 -2.85 -20.11 -13.16
C ASP A 143 -2.80 -21.34 -12.25
N VAL A 144 -3.91 -21.65 -11.56
CA VAL A 144 -3.99 -22.82 -10.69
C VAL A 144 -3.93 -24.10 -11.50
N LEU A 145 -4.63 -24.14 -12.64
CA LEU A 145 -4.60 -25.25 -13.58
C LEU A 145 -3.15 -25.51 -14.04
N ASN A 146 -2.47 -24.48 -14.53
CA ASN A 146 -1.09 -24.57 -15.02
C ASN A 146 -0.12 -25.02 -13.90
N LEU A 147 -0.26 -24.47 -12.69
CA LEU A 147 0.56 -24.86 -11.55
C LEU A 147 0.36 -26.33 -11.14
N ILE A 148 -0.88 -26.82 -11.16
CA ILE A 148 -1.19 -28.22 -10.84
C ILE A 148 -0.65 -29.13 -11.94
N GLN A 149 -0.86 -28.77 -13.20
CA GLN A 149 -0.39 -29.53 -14.35
C GLN A 149 1.14 -29.68 -14.29
N GLU A 150 1.86 -28.56 -14.19
CA GLU A 150 3.32 -28.53 -14.26
C GLU A 150 3.99 -29.24 -13.07
N TYR A 151 3.53 -29.02 -11.84
CA TYR A 151 4.24 -29.46 -10.64
C TYR A 151 3.71 -30.73 -10.00
N ILE A 152 2.47 -31.13 -10.31
CA ILE A 152 1.86 -32.34 -9.75
C ILE A 152 1.61 -33.39 -10.83
N LEU A 153 1.01 -33.04 -11.97
CA LEU A 153 0.59 -34.03 -12.97
C LEU A 153 1.71 -34.43 -13.93
N ASP A 154 2.48 -33.47 -14.44
CA ASP A 154 3.56 -33.72 -15.41
C ASP A 154 4.84 -34.24 -14.72
N LYS A 155 5.09 -33.75 -13.50
CA LYS A 155 6.27 -34.12 -12.70
C LYS A 155 5.90 -35.07 -11.54
N PRO A 156 6.83 -35.89 -11.03
CA PRO A 156 6.59 -36.63 -9.79
C PRO A 156 6.39 -35.62 -8.63
N PRO A 157 5.31 -35.74 -7.84
CA PRO A 157 4.96 -34.72 -6.85
C PRO A 157 6.00 -34.65 -5.74
N GLN A 158 6.71 -33.53 -5.65
CA GLN A 158 7.73 -33.29 -4.63
C GLN A 158 7.21 -32.38 -3.53
N LYS A 159 7.12 -32.89 -2.30
CA LYS A 159 6.66 -32.10 -1.15
C LYS A 159 7.71 -31.08 -0.75
N LEU A 160 7.40 -29.80 -0.91
CA LEU A 160 8.28 -28.72 -0.49
C LEU A 160 8.35 -28.67 1.03
N ALA A 161 9.56 -28.80 1.57
CA ALA A 161 9.80 -28.68 3.00
C ALA A 161 9.27 -27.33 3.50
N ARG A 162 8.54 -27.34 4.63
CA ARG A 162 8.27 -26.10 5.34
C ARG A 162 9.63 -25.57 5.75
N LYS A 163 10.05 -24.42 5.20
CA LYS A 163 11.21 -23.68 5.71
C LYS A 163 10.90 -23.44 7.18
N TYR A 164 11.50 -24.25 8.05
CA TYR A 164 11.28 -24.20 9.48
C TYR A 164 11.76 -22.82 9.88
N ARG A 165 10.83 -21.88 10.09
CA ARG A 165 11.18 -20.75 10.96
C ARG A 165 11.42 -21.43 12.28
N PRO A 166 12.64 -21.40 12.85
CA PRO A 166 12.81 -21.82 14.23
C PRO A 166 11.73 -21.08 15.00
N ARG A 167 10.76 -21.84 15.51
CA ARG A 167 10.00 -21.38 16.67
C ARG A 167 11.12 -21.11 17.64
N THR A 168 11.38 -19.84 17.95
CA THR A 168 12.28 -19.45 19.01
C THR A 168 11.79 -20.23 20.22
N SER A 169 12.44 -21.36 20.47
CA SER A 169 12.26 -22.14 21.66
C SER A 169 12.50 -21.16 22.78
N LYS A 170 11.50 -21.02 23.66
CA LYS A 170 11.66 -20.44 24.99
C LYS A 170 13.07 -20.78 25.47
N GLY A 171 13.95 -19.81 25.45
CA GLY A 171 15.31 -19.97 25.95
C GLY A 171 15.17 -20.28 27.43
N LYS A 172 15.37 -21.55 27.80
CA LYS A 172 15.92 -21.87 29.10
C LYS A 172 17.33 -21.29 29.07
N ILE A 173 17.46 -20.03 29.48
CA ILE A 173 18.75 -19.46 29.82
C ILE A 173 19.10 -20.10 31.17
N SER A 174 20.16 -20.89 31.17
CA SER A 174 20.77 -21.45 32.37
C SER A 174 21.13 -20.30 33.30
N VAL A 175 20.52 -20.35 34.48
CA VAL A 175 20.71 -19.42 35.59
C VAL A 175 22.00 -19.82 36.28
N GLU A 176 23.15 -19.34 35.80
CA GLU A 176 24.40 -19.36 36.55
C GLU A 176 25.31 -18.33 35.89
N ASP A 177 25.90 -17.47 36.71
CA ASP A 177 26.80 -16.37 36.37
C ASP A 177 26.17 -15.08 35.84
N LYS A 178 25.72 -14.23 36.77
CA LYS A 178 26.01 -12.78 36.81
C LYS A 178 25.54 -12.17 38.13
N LYS A 179 26.36 -12.34 39.18
CA LYS A 179 26.39 -11.41 40.31
C LYS A 179 27.57 -10.45 40.11
N ASN A 180 27.31 -9.19 40.42
CA ASN A 180 28.24 -8.07 40.60
C ASN A 180 28.57 -7.23 39.35
N VAL A 181 27.71 -6.25 39.06
CA VAL A 181 28.15 -4.93 38.56
C VAL A 181 27.31 -3.86 39.24
N SER A 182 27.78 -3.38 40.40
CA SER A 182 27.32 -2.14 41.00
C SER A 182 28.12 -0.99 40.42
N GLY A 183 27.43 -0.03 39.80
CA GLY A 183 27.94 1.32 39.53
C GLY A 183 28.58 1.51 38.15
N ASN A 184 27.76 1.80 37.12
CA ASN A 184 28.18 2.74 36.09
C ASN A 184 26.99 3.31 35.30
N LEU A 185 27.13 4.59 34.96
CA LEU A 185 26.06 5.51 34.52
C LEU A 185 25.51 5.28 33.11
N ASP A 186 26.06 4.35 32.32
CA ASP A 186 25.68 4.12 30.93
C ASP A 186 25.08 2.72 30.72
N GLN A 187 23.97 2.44 31.41
CA GLN A 187 23.17 1.28 31.03
C GLN A 187 22.57 1.51 29.65
N SER A 188 22.82 0.59 28.72
CA SER A 188 22.18 0.59 27.41
C SER A 188 20.67 0.47 27.59
N LEU A 189 19.89 1.07 26.68
CA LEU A 189 18.43 0.97 26.70
C LEU A 189 17.97 -0.50 26.73
N GLU A 190 18.65 -1.36 25.99
CA GLU A 190 18.38 -2.80 25.94
C GLU A 190 18.54 -3.46 27.31
N ASP A 191 19.54 -3.06 28.11
CA ASP A 191 19.75 -3.59 29.46
C ASP A 191 18.62 -3.20 30.40
N ILE A 192 18.15 -1.95 30.31
CA ILE A 192 17.01 -1.46 31.11
C ILE A 192 15.71 -2.13 30.68
N ILE A 193 15.51 -2.37 29.38
CA ILE A 193 14.37 -3.15 28.87
C ILE A 193 14.42 -4.58 29.44
N ASN A 194 15.59 -5.24 29.42
CA ASN A 194 15.74 -6.60 29.95
C ASN A 194 15.49 -6.63 31.45
N LEU A 195 16.03 -5.68 32.21
CA LEU A 195 15.80 -5.54 33.65
C LEU A 195 14.30 -5.34 33.97
N ALA A 196 13.61 -4.53 33.17
CA ALA A 196 12.16 -4.36 33.29
C ALA A 196 11.37 -5.64 32.94
N MET A 197 11.81 -6.41 31.94
CA MET A 197 11.19 -7.68 31.53
C MET A 197 11.40 -8.82 32.56
N GLU A 198 12.55 -8.85 33.21
CA GLU A 198 12.89 -9.86 34.25
C GLU A 198 12.16 -9.64 35.57
N ARG A 199 11.46 -8.51 35.72
CA ARG A 199 10.74 -8.15 36.93
C ARG A 199 9.56 -9.10 37.17
N LYS A 200 9.77 -10.08 38.07
CA LYS A 200 8.80 -11.13 38.41
C LYS A 200 7.41 -10.63 38.81
N SER A 201 7.32 -9.44 39.41
CA SER A 201 6.05 -8.84 39.85
C SER A 201 5.08 -8.51 38.70
N LEU A 202 5.56 -8.40 37.46
CA LEU A 202 4.74 -7.98 36.31
C LEU A 202 4.31 -9.14 35.40
N ASN A 203 4.97 -10.29 35.48
CA ASN A 203 4.73 -11.47 34.64
C ASN A 203 4.61 -11.15 33.14
N LEU A 204 5.52 -10.31 32.64
CA LEU A 204 5.55 -9.86 31.25
C LEU A 204 6.02 -10.99 30.34
N GLN A 205 5.38 -11.17 29.19
CA GLN A 205 5.77 -12.18 28.20
C GLN A 205 6.41 -11.55 26.97
N LYS A 206 6.06 -10.28 26.69
CA LYS A 206 6.53 -9.54 25.52
C LYS A 206 6.89 -8.11 25.90
N GLU A 207 7.79 -7.49 25.13
CA GLU A 207 8.09 -6.05 25.26
C GLU A 207 6.83 -5.18 25.12
N SER A 208 5.84 -5.64 24.34
CA SER A 208 4.55 -4.94 24.20
C SER A 208 3.77 -4.81 25.50
N ASP A 209 4.07 -5.63 26.51
CA ASP A 209 3.35 -5.62 27.79
C ASP A 209 3.90 -4.52 28.71
N LEU A 210 5.17 -4.10 28.53
CA LEU A 210 5.76 -2.94 29.21
C LEU A 210 4.96 -1.66 28.97
N CYS A 211 4.38 -1.56 27.77
CA CYS A 211 3.57 -0.41 27.35
C CYS A 211 2.41 -0.10 28.31
N TRP A 212 1.85 -1.11 29.00
CA TRP A 212 0.77 -0.91 29.96
C TRP A 212 1.18 -0.20 31.25
N PHE A 213 2.48 -0.07 31.50
CA PHE A 213 3.05 0.52 32.72
C PHE A 213 3.68 1.89 32.46
N ILE A 214 3.67 2.37 31.21
CA ILE A 214 4.22 3.67 30.83
C ILE A 214 3.05 4.60 30.49
N PRO A 215 2.92 5.78 31.13
CA PRO A 215 1.86 6.71 30.81
C PRO A 215 2.08 7.36 29.43
N SER A 216 0.99 7.61 28.72
CA SER A 216 0.99 8.41 27.49
C SER A 216 0.72 9.89 27.80
N GLU A 217 1.22 10.81 26.96
CA GLU A 217 0.98 12.25 27.08
C GLU A 217 -0.53 12.60 27.02
N ASN A 218 -1.32 11.83 26.26
CA ASN A 218 -2.77 12.00 26.13
C ASN A 218 -3.58 11.27 27.22
N GLY A 219 -2.91 10.79 28.27
CA GLY A 219 -3.50 9.92 29.29
C GLY A 219 -3.60 8.45 28.86
N GLY A 220 -3.79 7.58 29.84
CA GLY A 220 -3.77 6.12 29.65
C GLY A 220 -2.35 5.57 29.46
N TYR A 221 -2.24 4.40 28.83
CA TYR A 221 -0.97 3.71 28.61
C TYR A 221 -0.36 4.04 27.23
N LEU A 222 0.96 3.89 27.11
CA LEU A 222 1.71 4.15 25.88
C LEU A 222 1.38 3.09 24.80
N PHE A 223 1.00 3.48 23.58
CA PHE A 223 0.77 2.50 22.51
C PHE A 223 2.07 1.87 22.01
N TYR A 224 2.02 0.60 21.59
CA TYR A 224 3.20 -0.14 21.10
C TYR A 224 3.86 0.51 19.88
N SER A 225 3.08 1.14 18.98
CA SER A 225 3.62 1.90 17.85
C SER A 225 4.44 3.11 18.29
N THR A 226 3.97 3.84 19.31
CA THR A 226 4.67 4.97 19.90
C THR A 226 5.92 4.50 20.65
N TYR A 227 5.83 3.41 21.42
CA TYR A 227 6.98 2.78 22.06
C TYR A 227 8.08 2.42 21.05
N ARG A 228 7.70 1.76 19.93
CA ARG A 228 8.65 1.42 18.86
C ARG A 228 9.26 2.66 18.20
N SER A 229 8.48 3.72 18.04
CA SER A 229 8.95 4.99 17.49
C SER A 229 9.92 5.69 18.45
N LEU A 230 9.64 5.70 19.76
CA LEU A 230 10.54 6.24 20.79
C LEU A 230 11.84 5.45 20.85
N LYS A 231 11.79 4.12 20.78
CA LYS A 231 12.98 3.26 20.75
C LYS A 231 13.93 3.61 19.57
N GLN A 232 13.40 4.07 18.45
CA GLN A 232 14.19 4.44 17.27
C GLN A 232 14.61 5.91 17.25
N LYS A 233 13.70 6.83 17.64
CA LYS A 233 13.89 8.27 17.50
C LYS A 233 14.55 8.92 18.71
N ASP A 234 14.18 8.49 19.91
CA ASP A 234 14.59 9.11 21.16
C ASP A 234 14.73 8.04 22.27
N PRO A 235 15.81 7.24 22.22
CA PRO A 235 16.00 6.11 23.13
C PRO A 235 16.21 6.56 24.58
N GLU A 236 16.79 7.74 24.81
CA GLU A 236 17.02 8.29 26.16
C GLU A 236 15.71 8.66 26.85
N LYS A 237 14.75 9.27 26.13
CA LYS A 237 13.41 9.51 26.68
C LYS A 237 12.73 8.19 27.06
N LEU A 238 12.84 7.15 26.22
CA LEU A 238 12.26 5.84 26.53
C LEU A 238 12.93 5.17 27.74
N LYS A 239 14.26 5.26 27.82
CA LYS A 239 15.08 4.76 28.93
C LYS A 239 14.59 5.36 30.25
N ASN A 240 14.44 6.69 30.30
CA ASN A 240 13.94 7.39 31.47
C ASN A 240 12.52 6.98 31.84
N LEU A 241 11.61 6.82 30.86
CA LEU A 241 10.25 6.35 31.12
C LEU A 241 10.21 4.94 31.74
N ILE A 242 10.98 4.00 31.20
CA ILE A 242 11.06 2.64 31.75
C ILE A 242 11.66 2.66 33.15
N GLN A 243 12.74 3.42 33.33
CA GLN A 243 13.40 3.55 34.63
C GLN A 243 12.43 4.11 35.68
N THR A 244 11.78 5.24 35.39
CA THR A 244 10.89 5.95 36.31
C THR A 244 9.63 5.16 36.65
N TYR A 245 8.97 4.54 35.67
CA TYR A 245 7.64 3.93 35.90
C TYR A 245 7.67 2.41 36.11
N ILE A 246 8.72 1.73 35.68
CA ILE A 246 8.80 0.26 35.73
C ILE A 246 9.90 -0.21 36.66
N VAL A 247 11.12 0.36 36.61
CA VAL A 247 12.27 -0.14 37.37
C VAL A 247 12.32 0.43 38.79
N SER A 248 12.18 1.75 38.95
CA SER A 248 12.25 2.43 40.24
C SER A 248 11.13 2.07 41.23
N PRO A 249 9.84 1.98 40.85
CA PRO A 249 8.76 1.75 41.82
C PRO A 249 8.70 0.29 42.24
N THR A 250 8.54 0.00 43.54
CA THR A 250 8.44 -1.37 44.07
C THR A 250 7.28 -2.16 43.45
N SER A 251 6.15 -1.51 43.22
CA SER A 251 4.93 -2.05 42.61
C SER A 251 4.46 -1.16 41.45
N PRO A 252 4.90 -1.44 40.21
CA PRO A 252 4.55 -0.63 39.04
C PRO A 252 3.03 -0.64 38.81
N LYS A 253 2.44 0.55 38.66
CA LYS A 253 0.99 0.70 38.44
C LYS A 253 0.66 0.48 36.98
N ARG A 254 -0.31 -0.40 36.70
CA ARG A 254 -0.85 -0.59 35.35
C ARG A 254 -1.80 0.57 35.00
N PHE A 255 -1.59 1.20 33.86
CA PHE A 255 -2.46 2.26 33.35
C PHE A 255 -3.63 1.64 32.58
N PRO A 256 -4.88 2.04 32.86
CA PRO A 256 -6.04 1.56 32.12
C PRO A 256 -6.02 2.08 30.68
N PRO A 257 -6.67 1.38 29.73
CA PRO A 257 -6.90 1.93 28.39
C PRO A 257 -7.64 3.27 28.50
N THR A 258 -7.16 4.27 27.78
CA THR A 258 -7.87 5.54 27.63
C THR A 258 -9.27 5.21 27.11
N PRO A 259 -10.36 5.62 27.81
CA PRO A 259 -11.69 5.37 27.31
C PRO A 259 -11.75 5.97 25.92
N ARG A 260 -12.06 5.15 24.92
CA ARG A 260 -12.36 5.67 23.59
C ARG A 260 -13.50 6.64 23.84
N LYS A 261 -13.32 7.94 23.54
CA LYS A 261 -14.43 8.87 23.45
C LYS A 261 -15.47 8.13 22.64
N SER A 262 -16.56 7.72 23.29
CA SER A 262 -17.59 6.95 22.62
C SER A 262 -17.90 7.79 21.40
N SER A 263 -17.66 7.25 20.22
CA SER A 263 -18.04 7.92 19.00
C SER A 263 -19.55 7.90 19.07
N SER A 264 -20.12 8.92 19.71
CA SER A 264 -21.53 9.23 19.71
C SER A 264 -21.84 9.74 18.31
N ARG A 265 -21.61 8.89 17.30
CA ARG A 265 -22.55 8.77 16.19
C ARG A 265 -23.82 8.17 16.80
N LYS A 266 -24.52 8.98 17.61
CA LYS A 266 -25.95 8.78 17.73
C LYS A 266 -26.46 8.95 16.29
N PRO A 267 -27.13 7.96 15.70
CA PRO A 267 -27.93 8.23 14.51
C PRO A 267 -29.04 9.18 14.96
N SER A 268 -28.83 10.49 14.78
CA SER A 268 -29.89 11.48 14.89
C SER A 268 -30.73 11.37 13.63
N PHE A 269 -31.53 10.31 13.55
CA PHE A 269 -32.61 10.24 12.58
C PHE A 269 -33.85 9.72 13.27
N ILE A 270 -34.89 10.54 13.16
CA ILE A 270 -36.30 10.29 13.41
C ILE A 270 -36.74 10.59 14.86
N ASN A 271 -37.35 11.78 14.98
CA ASN A 271 -38.18 12.29 16.08
C ASN A 271 -37.48 13.07 17.21
N SER A 272 -36.98 14.26 16.89
CA SER A 272 -36.89 15.36 17.87
C SER A 272 -38.00 16.39 17.61
N PRO A 273 -38.67 16.90 18.67
CA PRO A 273 -39.64 17.99 18.55
C PRO A 273 -38.97 19.29 18.07
N GLN A 274 -39.77 20.22 17.52
CA GLN A 274 -39.35 21.54 17.04
C GLN A 274 -38.34 22.22 17.99
N PRO A 275 -37.21 22.75 17.47
CA PRO A 275 -36.25 23.49 18.28
C PRO A 275 -36.91 24.75 18.85
N SER A 276 -36.70 24.99 20.14
CA SER A 276 -37.09 26.24 20.79
C SER A 276 -36.27 27.41 20.20
N GLN A 277 -36.83 28.63 20.24
CA GLN A 277 -36.22 29.83 19.67
C GLN A 277 -34.81 30.18 20.21
N GLU A 278 -34.35 29.54 21.28
CA GLU A 278 -32.97 29.70 21.79
C GLU A 278 -31.93 28.85 21.05
N GLU A 279 -32.32 27.79 20.35
CA GLU A 279 -31.37 26.97 19.60
C GLU A 279 -31.05 27.56 18.22
N SER A 280 -31.98 28.31 17.62
CA SER A 280 -31.75 29.00 16.34
C SER A 280 -30.66 30.07 16.46
N SER A 281 -30.62 30.82 17.56
CA SER A 281 -29.61 31.86 17.77
C SER A 281 -28.19 31.31 17.93
N LYS A 282 -28.04 30.12 18.53
CA LYS A 282 -26.74 29.44 18.65
C LYS A 282 -26.24 28.91 17.30
N VAL A 283 -27.15 28.46 16.45
CA VAL A 283 -26.82 28.00 15.10
C VAL A 283 -26.42 29.18 14.20
N GLU A 284 -27.15 30.29 14.26
CA GLU A 284 -26.79 31.51 13.52
C GLU A 284 -25.42 32.05 13.93
N HIS A 285 -25.14 32.13 15.23
CA HIS A 285 -23.84 32.58 15.71
C HIS A 285 -22.68 31.63 15.33
N LEU A 286 -22.95 30.32 15.21
CA LEU A 286 -21.96 29.36 14.69
C LEU A 286 -21.74 29.54 13.18
N LEU A 287 -22.81 29.75 12.41
CA LEU A 287 -22.73 30.03 10.98
C LEU A 287 -21.92 31.32 10.73
N GLU A 288 -22.17 32.37 11.49
CA GLU A 288 -21.45 33.63 11.36
C GLU A 288 -19.96 33.50 11.70
N LYS A 289 -19.61 32.77 12.77
CA LYS A 289 -18.21 32.44 13.07
C LYS A 289 -17.53 31.63 11.97
N THR A 290 -18.24 30.69 11.35
CA THR A 290 -17.67 29.91 10.24
C THR A 290 -17.47 30.76 8.99
N SER A 291 -18.39 31.68 8.69
CA SER A 291 -18.25 32.65 7.59
C SER A 291 -17.00 33.52 7.79
N GLN A 292 -16.84 34.12 8.97
CA GLN A 292 -15.66 34.94 9.29
C GLN A 292 -14.34 34.15 9.17
N SER A 293 -14.35 32.87 9.54
CA SER A 293 -13.16 32.01 9.37
C SER A 293 -12.85 31.72 7.89
N ILE A 294 -13.87 31.62 7.03
CA ILE A 294 -13.68 31.40 5.58
C ILE A 294 -13.15 32.68 4.92
N ASP A 295 -13.68 33.84 5.31
CA ASP A 295 -13.25 35.13 4.77
C ASP A 295 -11.78 35.42 5.13
N THR A 296 -11.39 35.20 6.39
CA THR A 296 -9.99 35.36 6.83
C THR A 296 -9.03 34.41 6.13
N MET A 297 -9.42 33.15 5.89
CA MET A 297 -8.60 32.23 5.10
C MET A 297 -8.49 32.66 3.64
N SER A 298 -9.56 33.19 3.06
CA SER A 298 -9.58 33.67 1.68
C SER A 298 -8.67 34.90 1.51
N GLU A 299 -8.64 35.79 2.49
CA GLU A 299 -7.78 36.98 2.51
C GLU A 299 -6.29 36.61 2.70
N MET A 300 -5.98 35.62 3.54
CA MET A 300 -4.63 35.05 3.64
C MET A 300 -4.17 34.43 2.32
N LEU A 301 -5.04 33.71 1.60
CA LEU A 301 -4.69 33.14 0.31
C LEU A 301 -4.47 34.20 -0.77
N LYS A 302 -5.29 35.27 -0.78
CA LYS A 302 -5.09 36.41 -1.69
C LYS A 302 -3.77 37.13 -1.41
N SER A 303 -3.46 37.45 -0.15
CA SER A 303 -2.18 38.07 0.19
C SER A 303 -0.97 37.19 -0.13
N PHE A 304 -1.11 35.86 -0.06
CA PHE A 304 -0.07 34.93 -0.50
C PHE A 304 0.16 34.97 -2.02
N LEU A 305 -0.92 35.12 -2.81
CA LEU A 305 -0.86 35.23 -4.27
C LEU A 305 -0.34 36.59 -4.74
N GLU A 306 -0.66 37.68 -4.03
CA GLU A 306 -0.24 39.05 -4.38
C GLU A 306 1.20 39.37 -3.92
N SER A 307 1.79 38.54 -3.06
CA SER A 307 3.20 38.68 -2.69
C SER A 307 4.13 38.23 -3.83
N GLU A 308 4.34 39.11 -4.81
CA GLU A 308 5.14 38.90 -6.05
C GLU A 308 6.65 38.60 -5.87
N ASN A 309 7.11 38.23 -4.67
CA ASN A 309 8.51 37.90 -4.41
C ASN A 309 8.71 36.43 -4.03
N PHE A 310 8.25 35.52 -4.88
CA PHE A 310 8.72 34.14 -4.85
C PHE A 310 9.97 33.99 -5.72
N PRO A 311 11.16 33.71 -5.15
CA PRO A 311 12.31 33.32 -5.94
C PRO A 311 11.95 32.02 -6.68
N GLU A 312 12.07 32.03 -8.01
CA GLU A 312 11.86 30.89 -8.90
C GLU A 312 12.63 29.65 -8.42
N ARG A 313 12.01 28.86 -7.55
CA ARG A 313 12.42 27.48 -7.33
C ARG A 313 11.73 26.65 -8.38
N LYS A 314 12.48 26.33 -9.43
CA LYS A 314 12.20 25.25 -10.38
C LYS A 314 11.91 23.95 -9.61
N ARG A 315 10.63 23.74 -9.27
CA ARG A 315 10.07 22.47 -8.81
C ARG A 315 8.90 22.14 -9.71
N SER A 316 9.22 21.46 -10.80
CA SER A 316 8.28 20.80 -11.67
C SER A 316 7.71 19.55 -10.99
N THR A 317 6.59 19.69 -10.24
CA THR A 317 5.64 18.61 -9.87
C THR A 317 4.34 19.24 -9.32
N PRO A 318 3.13 18.66 -9.51
CA PRO A 318 2.31 18.87 -10.70
C PRO A 318 0.89 19.38 -10.33
N ILE A 319 0.47 20.50 -10.90
CA ILE A 319 -0.90 21.03 -10.75
C ILE A 319 -1.95 19.99 -11.21
N GLN A 320 -1.59 19.13 -12.18
CA GLN A 320 -2.39 17.98 -12.62
C GLN A 320 -2.78 17.01 -11.48
N SER A 321 -2.09 16.98 -10.35
CA SER A 321 -2.43 16.07 -9.25
C SER A 321 -3.68 16.49 -8.46
N GLN A 322 -4.05 17.78 -8.48
CA GLN A 322 -5.21 18.29 -7.76
C GLN A 322 -6.49 18.14 -8.56
N GLU A 323 -6.47 18.48 -9.85
CA GLU A 323 -7.61 18.34 -10.77
C GLU A 323 -8.03 16.87 -10.92
N ASN A 324 -7.06 15.95 -11.01
CA ASN A 324 -7.33 14.52 -11.05
C ASN A 324 -8.01 14.00 -9.77
N ARG A 325 -7.67 14.57 -8.59
CA ARG A 325 -8.34 14.20 -7.33
C ARG A 325 -9.77 14.73 -7.27
N ILE A 326 -10.01 15.94 -7.78
CA ILE A 326 -11.36 16.53 -7.85
C ILE A 326 -12.23 15.71 -8.80
N LEU A 327 -11.73 15.39 -10.00
CA LEU A 327 -12.42 14.54 -10.97
C LEU A 327 -12.77 13.17 -10.40
N GLN A 328 -11.82 12.51 -9.72
CA GLN A 328 -12.04 11.22 -9.08
C GLN A 328 -13.09 11.30 -7.95
N THR A 329 -13.17 12.42 -7.25
CA THR A 329 -14.18 12.64 -6.19
C THR A 329 -15.58 12.78 -6.79
N ILE A 330 -15.73 13.59 -7.83
CA ILE A 330 -16.99 13.80 -8.55
C ILE A 330 -17.47 12.50 -9.21
N GLN A 331 -16.57 11.76 -9.87
CA GLN A 331 -16.87 10.45 -10.46
C GLN A 331 -17.42 9.46 -9.42
N ASN A 332 -16.82 9.41 -8.24
CA ASN A 332 -17.29 8.55 -7.15
C ASN A 332 -18.66 8.97 -6.59
N GLN A 333 -18.97 10.27 -6.60
CA GLN A 333 -20.29 10.78 -6.19
C GLN A 333 -21.36 10.43 -7.23
N LEU A 334 -21.08 10.60 -8.53
CA LEU A 334 -21.97 10.20 -9.61
C LEU A 334 -22.28 8.69 -9.57
N ILE A 335 -21.26 7.84 -9.37
CA ILE A 335 -21.45 6.38 -9.21
C ILE A 335 -22.39 6.06 -8.02
N LYS A 336 -22.28 6.81 -6.91
CA LYS A 336 -23.18 6.62 -5.76
C LYS A 336 -24.62 7.04 -6.07
N GLN A 337 -24.82 8.13 -6.80
CA GLN A 337 -26.16 8.59 -7.20
C GLN A 337 -26.82 7.62 -8.20
N ILE A 338 -26.07 7.12 -9.19
CA ILE A 338 -26.55 6.09 -10.13
C ILE A 338 -27.01 4.84 -9.38
N ARG A 339 -26.26 4.39 -8.36
CA ARG A 339 -26.66 3.24 -7.52
C ARG A 339 -27.94 3.48 -6.72
N ARG A 340 -28.26 4.74 -6.44
CA ARG A 340 -29.50 5.15 -5.75
C ARG A 340 -30.65 5.46 -6.71
N LYS A 341 -30.40 5.43 -8.02
CA LYS A 341 -31.33 5.88 -9.07
C LYS A 341 -31.73 7.37 -8.93
N GLU A 342 -30.80 8.17 -8.42
CA GLU A 342 -30.91 9.62 -8.34
C GLU A 342 -29.94 10.22 -9.37
N VAL A 343 -30.26 11.38 -9.94
CA VAL A 343 -29.37 12.12 -10.85
C VAL A 343 -29.37 13.58 -10.41
N ASP A 344 -28.18 14.08 -10.08
CA ASP A 344 -27.92 15.49 -9.82
C ASP A 344 -27.29 16.12 -11.06
N PHE A 345 -28.03 17.03 -11.69
CA PHE A 345 -27.62 17.65 -12.95
C PHE A 345 -26.43 18.59 -12.76
N GLU A 346 -26.32 19.28 -11.62
CA GLU A 346 -25.19 20.19 -11.36
C GLU A 346 -23.87 19.41 -11.23
N LEU A 347 -23.92 18.26 -10.55
CA LEU A 347 -22.77 17.36 -10.42
C LEU A 347 -22.35 16.76 -11.77
N TRP A 348 -23.31 16.49 -12.65
CA TRP A 348 -23.06 16.01 -14.00
C TRP A 348 -22.42 17.08 -14.88
N ASP A 349 -22.94 18.31 -14.86
CA ASP A 349 -22.39 19.42 -15.64
C ASP A 349 -20.96 19.74 -15.21
N THR A 350 -20.70 19.76 -13.89
CA THR A 350 -19.34 19.92 -13.34
C THR A 350 -18.38 18.82 -13.84
N TYR A 351 -18.85 17.57 -13.93
CA TYR A 351 -18.06 16.47 -14.45
C TYR A 351 -17.73 16.64 -15.95
N VAL A 352 -18.72 17.06 -16.75
CA VAL A 352 -18.54 17.30 -18.19
C VAL A 352 -17.55 18.44 -18.41
N GLU A 353 -17.67 19.55 -17.68
CA GLU A 353 -16.73 20.68 -17.75
C GLU A 353 -15.30 20.27 -17.40
N LEU A 354 -15.12 19.48 -16.34
CA LEU A 354 -13.80 18.99 -15.94
C LEU A 354 -13.18 18.04 -16.96
N ILE A 355 -13.98 17.21 -17.65
CA ILE A 355 -13.48 16.37 -18.73
C ILE A 355 -13.08 17.22 -19.93
N GLN A 356 -13.92 18.16 -20.35
CA GLN A 356 -13.60 19.04 -21.49
C GLN A 356 -12.32 19.84 -21.24
N THR A 357 -12.12 20.33 -20.01
CA THR A 357 -10.93 21.09 -19.62
C THR A 357 -9.67 20.23 -19.57
N ASN A 358 -9.77 18.95 -19.21
CA ASN A 358 -8.60 18.06 -19.13
C ASN A 358 -8.19 17.42 -20.48
N PHE A 359 -9.10 17.40 -21.47
CA PHE A 359 -8.88 16.76 -22.77
C PHE A 359 -8.72 17.75 -23.94
N MET A 360 -8.88 19.06 -23.70
CA MET A 360 -8.42 20.13 -24.60
C MET A 360 -7.01 20.55 -24.23
#